data_AF-A0A920VZM3-F1
#
_entry.id   AF-A0A920VZM3-F1
#
_cell.length_a   1.000
_cell.length_b   1.000
_cell.length_c   1.000
_cell.angle_alpha   90.00
_cell.angle_beta   90.00
_cell.angle_gamma   90.00
#
_symmetry.space_group_name_H-M   'P 1'
#
loop_
_entity.id
_entity.type
_entity.pdbx_description
1 polymer ?
#
loop_
_entity_poly.entity_id
_entity_poly.type
_entity_poly.pdbx_seq_one_letter_code
_entity_poly.pdbx_strand_id
1 'polypeptide(L)'
;MQSIVPLIFLGFLVPGIVYGYSAGTISSAKDIIEGMVKAMGTMTYYLVIMFFIAQFIYSFGESNLGILLAVQGATILKALAMPAPLTITGIILLTGLLNLFVGSASAKWALLAPIFVPMLMALGISPDLTQAAYRVGDSTTNIITPLMPYFPLVVVFCQRYVKTSGIGTVTAMMLPYSITFLFFWTLYLLVYYLMGIPLGLQANYEYSP
;
A
#
# COMPACT_ATOMS: atom_id res chain seq x y z
N MET A 1 -14.01 -4.03 15.05
CA MET A 1 -12.72 -4.45 14.44
C MET A 1 -11.47 -4.28 15.33
N GLN A 2 -11.54 -3.73 16.54
CA GLN A 2 -10.33 -3.48 17.37
C GLN A 2 -9.50 -4.75 17.70
N SER A 3 -10.11 -5.94 17.67
CA SER A 3 -9.44 -7.21 17.95
C SER A 3 -8.90 -7.94 16.72
N ILE A 4 -9.05 -7.41 15.49
CA ILE A 4 -8.60 -8.15 14.30
C ILE A 4 -7.07 -8.31 14.24
N VAL A 5 -6.33 -7.30 14.71
CA VAL A 5 -4.87 -7.32 14.77
C VAL A 5 -4.35 -8.44 15.69
N PRO A 6 -4.79 -8.53 16.98
CA PRO A 6 -4.37 -9.64 17.84
C PRO A 6 -4.87 -11.00 17.35
N LEU A 7 -6.02 -11.09 16.69
CA LEU A 7 -6.50 -12.35 16.10
C LEU A 7 -5.61 -12.84 14.96
N ILE A 8 -5.19 -11.95 14.05
CA ILE A 8 -4.23 -12.30 12.99
C ILE A 8 -2.90 -12.73 13.60
N PHE A 9 -2.40 -12.00 14.61
CA PHE A 9 -1.17 -12.37 15.32
C PHE A 9 -1.25 -13.79 15.89
N LEU A 10 -2.31 -14.11 16.63
CA LEU A 10 -2.51 -15.46 17.16
C LEU A 10 -2.69 -16.51 16.06
N GLY A 11 -3.40 -16.16 14.99
CA GLY A 11 -3.65 -17.01 13.83
C GLY A 11 -2.38 -17.42 13.08
N PHE A 12 -1.32 -16.60 13.09
CA PHE A 12 -0.02 -16.97 12.54
C PHE A 12 0.93 -17.54 13.59
N LEU A 13 0.89 -17.03 14.82
CA LEU A 13 1.79 -17.45 15.89
C LEU A 13 1.55 -18.92 16.28
N VAL A 14 0.29 -19.29 16.55
CA VAL A 14 -0.03 -20.63 17.08
C VAL A 14 0.35 -21.74 16.09
N PRO A 15 -0.06 -21.69 14.80
CA PRO A 15 0.38 -22.69 13.83
C PRO A 15 1.90 -22.67 13.61
N GLY A 16 2.53 -21.49 13.63
CA GLY A 16 3.98 -21.35 13.49
C GLY A 16 4.74 -22.06 14.62
N ILE A 17 4.28 -21.94 15.86
CA ILE A 17 4.84 -22.64 17.02
C ILE A 17 4.63 -24.15 16.90
N VAL A 18 3.41 -24.60 16.60
CA VAL A 18 3.10 -26.04 16.44
C VAL A 18 3.95 -26.68 15.35
N TYR A 19 4.07 -26.02 14.21
CA TYR A 19 4.92 -26.47 13.12
C TYR A 19 6.40 -26.49 13.53
N GLY A 20 6.89 -25.44 14.20
CA GLY A 20 8.27 -25.36 14.65
C GLY A 20 8.67 -26.49 15.60
N TYR A 21 7.79 -26.85 16.54
CA TYR A 21 7.99 -28.01 17.41
C TYR A 21 7.96 -29.32 16.61
N SER A 22 7.00 -29.49 15.71
CA SER A 22 6.85 -30.71 14.89
C SER A 22 8.05 -30.93 13.95
N ALA A 23 8.62 -29.85 13.41
CA ALA A 23 9.78 -29.87 12.53
C ALA A 23 11.12 -29.91 13.30
N GLY A 24 11.11 -29.83 14.63
CA GLY A 24 12.30 -29.79 15.46
C GLY A 24 13.13 -28.50 15.33
N THR A 25 12.57 -27.44 14.74
CA THR A 25 13.25 -26.14 14.59
C THR A 25 13.04 -25.22 15.79
N ILE A 26 12.04 -25.50 16.61
CA ILE A 26 11.77 -24.85 17.90
C ILE A 26 11.80 -25.94 18.97
N SER A 27 12.63 -25.75 19.99
CA SER A 27 12.81 -26.70 21.09
C SER A 27 12.34 -26.14 22.43
N SER A 28 12.32 -24.81 22.56
CA SER A 28 11.99 -24.11 23.80
C SER A 28 11.25 -22.81 23.57
N ALA A 29 10.65 -22.26 24.63
CA ALA A 29 10.04 -20.93 24.59
C ALA A 29 11.04 -19.83 24.24
N LYS A 30 12.34 -20.03 24.55
CA LYS A 30 13.41 -19.09 24.21
C LYS A 30 13.54 -18.92 22.70
N ASP A 31 13.45 -20.02 21.94
CA ASP A 31 13.59 -20.01 20.47
C ASP A 31 12.45 -19.21 19.83
N ILE A 32 11.25 -19.27 20.41
CA ILE A 32 10.09 -18.46 19.99
C ILE A 32 10.39 -16.97 20.19
N ILE A 33 10.85 -16.58 21.38
CA ILE A 33 11.19 -15.19 21.70
C ILE A 33 12.35 -14.69 20.83
N GLU A 34 13.39 -15.50 20.60
CA GLU A 34 14.49 -15.16 19.71
C GLU A 34 14.00 -14.94 18.27
N GLY A 35 13.07 -15.75 17.78
CA GLY A 35 12.39 -15.53 16.51
C GLY A 35 11.66 -14.19 16.43
N MET A 36 10.93 -13.82 17.49
CA MET A 36 10.25 -12.53 17.60
C MET A 36 11.24 -11.35 17.63
N VAL A 37 12.33 -11.46 18.40
CA VAL A 37 13.38 -10.44 18.47
C VAL A 37 14.06 -10.26 17.11
N LYS A 38 14.37 -11.36 16.42
CA LYS A 38 14.95 -11.32 15.07
C LYS A 38 14.01 -10.65 14.07
N ALA A 39 12.71 -10.95 14.12
CA ALA A 39 11.71 -10.29 13.29
C ALA A 39 11.66 -8.78 13.57
N MET A 40 11.66 -8.37 14.85
CA MET A 40 11.72 -6.96 15.24
C MET A 40 13.00 -6.26 14.76
N GLY A 41 14.14 -6.97 14.74
CA GLY A 41 15.39 -6.44 14.19
C GLY A 41 15.29 -6.03 12.72
N THR A 42 14.48 -6.72 11.92
CA THR A 42 14.23 -6.34 10.51
C THR A 42 13.36 -5.09 10.37
N MET A 43 12.63 -4.71 11.42
CA MET A 43 11.73 -3.53 11.44
C MET A 43 12.44 -2.24 11.90
N THR A 44 13.72 -2.27 12.28
CA THR A 44 14.44 -1.08 12.77
C THR A 44 14.39 0.09 11.80
N TYR A 45 14.62 -0.15 10.51
CA TYR A 45 14.52 0.88 9.47
C TYR A 45 13.11 1.49 9.39
N TYR A 46 12.08 0.64 9.49
CA TYR A 46 10.69 1.06 9.50
C TYR A 46 10.38 1.96 10.71
N LEU A 47 10.86 1.60 11.91
CA LEU A 47 10.66 2.39 13.14
C LEU A 47 11.28 3.79 13.02
N VAL A 48 12.49 3.90 12.47
CA VAL A 48 13.16 5.20 12.27
C VAL A 48 12.36 6.10 11.32
N ILE A 49 11.87 5.56 10.20
CA ILE A 49 11.04 6.35 9.27
C ILE A 49 9.70 6.73 9.90
N MET A 50 9.03 5.79 10.57
CA MET A 50 7.75 6.07 11.25
C MET A 50 7.88 7.15 12.31
N PHE A 51 9.02 7.24 13.01
CA PHE A 51 9.29 8.34 13.94
C PHE A 51 9.21 9.71 13.23
N PHE A 52 9.94 9.89 12.13
CA PHE A 52 9.91 11.16 11.38
C PHE A 52 8.56 11.45 10.73
N ILE A 53 7.89 10.42 10.20
CA ILE A 53 6.54 10.53 9.66
C ILE A 53 5.57 10.98 10.75
N ALA A 54 5.65 10.43 11.96
CA ALA A 54 4.79 10.85 13.06
C ALA A 54 5.01 12.33 13.42
N GLN A 55 6.26 12.80 13.44
CA GLN A 55 6.58 14.22 13.67
C GLN A 55 6.06 15.11 12.52
N PHE A 56 6.17 14.66 11.27
CA PHE A 56 5.61 15.35 10.11
C PHE A 56 4.10 15.44 10.22
N ILE A 57 3.38 14.34 10.45
CA ILE A 57 1.91 14.32 10.57
C ILE A 57 1.45 15.25 11.69
N TYR A 58 2.13 15.22 12.84
CA TYR A 58 1.86 16.13 13.95
C TYR A 58 2.00 17.60 13.53
N SER A 59 3.17 17.97 12.99
CA SER A 59 3.44 19.36 12.58
C SER A 59 2.55 19.83 11.43
N PHE A 60 2.22 18.94 10.49
CA PHE A 60 1.35 19.18 9.35
C PHE A 60 -0.12 19.37 9.75
N GLY A 61 -0.56 18.64 10.80
CA GLY A 61 -1.86 18.83 11.44
C GLY A 61 -1.94 20.17 12.19
N GLU A 62 -0.97 20.43 13.07
CA GLU A 62 -0.93 21.67 13.89
C GLU A 62 -0.84 22.95 13.03
N SER A 63 -0.12 22.90 11.91
CA SER A 63 -0.01 24.03 10.98
C SER A 63 -1.26 24.27 10.13
N ASN A 64 -2.29 23.40 10.22
CA ASN A 64 -3.48 23.41 9.37
C ASN A 64 -3.21 23.28 7.86
N LEU A 65 -1.97 22.99 7.45
CA LEU A 65 -1.61 22.83 6.04
C LEU A 65 -2.34 21.64 5.40
N GLY A 66 -2.53 20.55 6.15
CA GLY A 66 -3.29 19.40 5.67
C GLY A 66 -4.74 19.72 5.36
N ILE A 67 -5.38 20.49 6.25
CA ILE A 67 -6.76 20.95 6.06
C ILE A 67 -6.83 21.89 4.84
N LEU A 68 -5.90 22.84 4.73
CA LEU A 68 -5.86 23.78 3.61
C LEU A 68 -5.72 23.05 2.27
N LEU A 69 -4.77 22.12 2.16
CA LEU A 69 -4.54 21.34 0.95
C LEU A 69 -5.74 20.45 0.62
N ALA A 70 -6.36 19.82 1.61
CA ALA A 70 -7.56 19.01 1.41
C ALA A 70 -8.72 19.84 0.88
N VAL A 71 -8.98 21.03 1.45
CA VAL A 71 -10.06 21.93 1.03
C VAL A 71 -9.81 22.46 -0.38
N GLN A 72 -8.59 22.93 -0.68
CA GLN A 72 -8.25 23.44 -2.01
C GLN A 72 -8.32 22.33 -3.08
N GLY A 73 -7.74 21.16 -2.79
CA GLY A 73 -7.79 20.00 -3.68
C GLY A 73 -9.23 19.54 -3.92
N ALA A 74 -10.05 19.48 -2.86
CA ALA A 74 -11.46 19.14 -2.99
C ALA A 74 -12.23 20.18 -3.82
N THR A 75 -11.91 21.46 -3.68
CA THR A 75 -12.53 22.53 -4.48
C THR A 75 -12.22 22.37 -5.97
N ILE A 76 -10.97 22.07 -6.31
CA ILE A 76 -10.56 21.81 -7.69
C ILE A 76 -11.30 20.58 -8.25
N LEU A 77 -11.31 19.47 -7.51
CA LEU A 77 -11.98 18.24 -7.96
C LEU A 77 -13.51 18.42 -8.08
N LYS A 78 -14.13 19.19 -7.19
CA LYS A 78 -15.55 19.57 -7.28
C LYS A 78 -15.83 20.45 -8.50
N ALA A 79 -14.95 21.41 -8.79
CA ALA A 79 -15.07 22.27 -9.97
C ALA A 79 -14.99 21.49 -11.29
N LEU A 80 -14.20 20.41 -11.31
CA LEU A 80 -14.15 19.48 -12.46
C LEU A 80 -15.42 18.62 -12.59
N ALA A 81 -16.30 18.60 -11.58
CA ALA A 81 -17.55 17.84 -11.55
C ALA A 81 -17.39 16.36 -11.95
N MET A 82 -16.24 15.76 -11.61
CA MET A 82 -15.92 14.41 -12.03
C MET A 82 -16.71 13.35 -11.25
N PRO A 83 -17.26 12.33 -11.93
CA PRO A 83 -17.88 11.18 -11.27
C PRO A 83 -16.87 10.43 -10.39
N ALA A 84 -17.34 9.85 -9.28
CA ALA A 84 -16.50 9.09 -8.34
C ALA A 84 -15.61 8.01 -9.01
N PRO A 85 -16.10 7.19 -9.98
CA PRO A 85 -15.26 6.22 -10.70
C PRO A 85 -14.05 6.84 -11.40
N LEU A 86 -14.20 8.04 -11.96
CA LEU A 86 -13.12 8.73 -12.67
C LEU A 86 -12.11 9.31 -11.67
N THR A 87 -12.60 9.87 -10.55
CA THR A 87 -11.75 10.35 -9.45
C THR A 87 -10.92 9.21 -8.85
N ILE A 88 -11.53 8.05 -8.59
CA ILE A 88 -10.85 6.84 -8.08
C ILE A 88 -9.76 6.38 -9.06
N THR A 89 -10.09 6.33 -10.36
CA THR A 89 -9.13 5.97 -11.41
C THR A 89 -7.96 6.95 -11.44
N GLY A 90 -8.21 8.25 -11.32
CA GLY A 90 -7.16 9.27 -11.23
C GLY A 90 -6.22 9.06 -10.05
N ILE A 91 -6.74 8.69 -8.88
CA ILE A 91 -5.94 8.37 -7.69
C ILE A 91 -5.09 7.12 -7.91
N ILE A 92 -5.63 6.08 -8.56
CA ILE A 92 -4.88 4.86 -8.90
C ILE A 92 -3.70 5.20 -9.81
N LEU A 93 -3.94 5.98 -10.88
CA LEU A 93 -2.90 6.38 -11.82
C LEU A 93 -1.82 7.26 -11.16
N LEU A 94 -2.24 8.22 -10.34
CA LEU A 94 -1.33 9.08 -9.60
C LEU A 94 -0.47 8.27 -8.62
N THR A 95 -1.08 7.33 -7.90
CA THR A 95 -0.36 6.44 -6.97
C THR A 95 0.61 5.53 -7.72
N GLY A 96 0.19 4.98 -8.87
CA GLY A 96 1.04 4.15 -9.72
C GLY A 96 2.25 4.91 -10.27
N LEU A 97 2.08 6.19 -10.62
CA LEU A 97 3.17 7.06 -11.04
C LEU A 97 4.13 7.35 -9.87
N LEU A 98 3.60 7.74 -8.72
CA LEU A 98 4.41 8.04 -7.52
C LEU A 98 5.20 6.81 -7.04
N ASN A 99 4.64 5.61 -7.20
CA ASN A 99 5.31 4.37 -6.87
C ASN A 99 6.62 4.15 -7.65
N LEU A 100 6.76 4.71 -8.85
CA LEU A 100 8.01 4.60 -9.60
C LEU A 100 9.18 5.28 -8.88
N PHE A 101 8.90 6.29 -8.04
CA PHE A 101 9.90 7.06 -7.30
C PHE A 101 10.07 6.57 -5.86
N VAL A 102 8.99 6.12 -5.23
CA VAL A 102 9.00 5.68 -3.83
C VAL A 102 8.41 4.27 -3.74
N GLY A 103 9.26 3.25 -3.68
CA GLY A 103 8.82 1.84 -3.69
C GLY A 103 8.22 1.34 -2.36
N SER A 104 8.29 2.11 -1.27
CA SER A 104 7.73 1.70 0.02
C SER A 104 6.25 2.04 0.13
N ALA A 105 5.41 1.00 0.18
CA ALA A 105 3.96 1.14 0.33
C ALA A 105 3.58 1.90 1.62
N SER A 106 4.20 1.58 2.75
CA SER A 106 3.86 2.24 4.01
C SER A 106 4.36 3.68 4.06
N ALA A 107 5.55 3.98 3.50
CA ALA A 107 6.09 5.33 3.52
C ALA A 107 5.27 6.29 2.65
N LYS A 108 4.89 5.86 1.44
CA LYS A 108 4.01 6.65 0.57
C LYS A 108 2.64 6.87 1.20
N TRP A 109 2.01 5.81 1.70
CA TRP A 109 0.67 5.94 2.28
C TRP A 109 0.67 6.89 3.47
N ALA A 110 1.68 6.83 4.33
CA ALA A 110 1.78 7.71 5.47
C ALA A 110 1.95 9.20 5.08
N LEU A 111 2.55 9.49 3.94
CA LEU A 111 2.64 10.84 3.39
C LEU A 111 1.34 11.29 2.70
N LEU A 112 0.71 10.39 1.93
CA LEU A 112 -0.45 10.71 1.09
C LEU A 112 -1.77 10.70 1.85
N ALA A 113 -1.94 9.79 2.82
CA ALA A 113 -3.19 9.60 3.54
C ALA A 113 -3.68 10.87 4.26
N PRO A 114 -2.83 11.64 4.97
CA PRO A 114 -3.25 12.89 5.62
C PRO A 114 -3.81 13.95 4.66
N ILE A 115 -3.53 13.84 3.35
CA ILE A 115 -3.98 14.78 2.33
C ILE A 115 -5.17 14.20 1.56
N PHE A 116 -5.01 12.99 1.00
CA PHE A 116 -6.02 12.39 0.13
C PHE A 116 -7.26 11.92 0.86
N VAL A 117 -7.12 11.39 2.07
CA VAL A 117 -8.29 10.88 2.81
C VAL A 117 -9.25 12.01 3.14
N PRO A 118 -8.84 13.13 3.80
CA PRO A 118 -9.75 14.25 4.06
C PRO A 118 -10.27 14.91 2.78
N MET A 119 -9.43 15.03 1.75
CA MET A 119 -9.82 15.61 0.47
C MET A 119 -10.95 14.81 -0.18
N LEU A 120 -10.82 13.48 -0.27
CA LEU A 120 -11.80 12.61 -0.92
C LEU A 120 -13.06 12.42 -0.07
N MET A 121 -12.93 12.43 1.26
CA MET A 121 -14.09 12.51 2.17
C MET A 121 -14.93 13.75 1.90
N ALA A 122 -14.31 14.90 1.59
CA ALA A 122 -15.04 16.11 1.23
C ALA A 122 -15.80 16.00 -0.11
N LEU A 123 -15.48 15.01 -0.95
CA LEU A 123 -16.22 14.63 -2.16
C LEU A 123 -17.23 13.49 -1.92
N GLY A 124 -17.40 13.03 -0.69
CA GLY A 124 -18.29 11.93 -0.35
C GLY A 124 -17.70 10.54 -0.62
N ILE A 125 -16.38 10.43 -0.85
CA ILE A 125 -15.68 9.15 -1.03
C ILE A 125 -15.11 8.68 0.30
N SER A 126 -15.35 7.42 0.67
CA SER A 126 -14.89 6.87 1.94
C SER A 126 -13.36 6.72 2.06
N PRO A 127 -12.81 6.70 3.29
CA PRO A 127 -11.43 6.30 3.53
C PRO A 127 -11.13 4.88 3.04
N ASP A 128 -12.09 3.95 3.15
CA ASP A 128 -11.94 2.56 2.70
C ASP A 128 -11.69 2.48 1.20
N LEU A 129 -12.50 3.21 0.41
CA LEU A 129 -12.37 3.26 -1.05
C LEU A 129 -11.08 3.97 -1.46
N THR A 130 -10.72 5.04 -0.75
CA THR A 130 -9.46 5.76 -0.96
C THR A 130 -8.26 4.84 -0.73
N GLN A 131 -8.27 4.07 0.36
CA GLN A 131 -7.20 3.12 0.66
C GLN A 131 -7.16 1.97 -0.36
N ALA A 132 -8.32 1.46 -0.81
CA ALA A 132 -8.37 0.45 -1.84
C ALA A 132 -7.78 0.95 -3.16
N ALA A 133 -8.14 2.16 -3.60
CA ALA A 133 -7.58 2.81 -4.79
C ALA A 133 -6.06 2.97 -4.68
N TYR A 134 -5.58 3.44 -3.53
CA TYR A 134 -4.14 3.52 -3.26
C TYR A 134 -3.45 2.16 -3.40
N ARG A 135 -4.01 1.09 -2.81
CA ARG A 135 -3.40 -0.25 -2.86
C ARG A 135 -3.32 -0.82 -4.27
N VAL A 136 -4.29 -0.52 -5.14
CA VAL A 136 -4.23 -0.89 -6.57
C VAL A 136 -3.10 -0.13 -7.27
N GLY A 137 -3.01 1.19 -7.09
CA GLY A 137 -1.94 1.97 -7.72
C GLY A 137 -0.54 1.60 -7.22
N ASP A 138 -0.38 1.42 -5.90
CA ASP A 138 0.89 1.09 -5.24
C ASP A 138 1.50 -0.22 -5.74
N SER A 139 0.67 -1.19 -6.07
CA SER A 139 1.12 -2.56 -6.38
C SER A 139 1.40 -2.77 -7.87
N THR A 140 0.60 -2.17 -8.75
CA THR A 140 0.61 -2.41 -10.21
C THR A 140 1.92 -2.01 -10.89
N THR A 141 2.64 -1.01 -10.37
CA THR A 141 3.90 -0.53 -10.94
C THR A 141 5.17 -0.99 -10.21
N ASN A 142 5.05 -1.82 -9.17
CA ASN A 142 6.22 -2.34 -8.42
C ASN A 142 7.18 -3.14 -9.30
N ILE A 143 6.65 -3.86 -10.30
CA ILE A 143 7.44 -4.74 -11.16
C ILE A 143 8.23 -4.01 -12.26
N ILE A 144 8.00 -2.70 -12.42
CA ILE A 144 8.70 -1.87 -13.42
C ILE A 144 9.62 -0.81 -12.82
N THR A 145 9.61 -0.63 -11.48
CA THR A 145 10.50 0.35 -10.85
C THR A 145 11.84 -0.26 -10.46
N PRO A 146 12.97 0.25 -10.99
CA PRO A 146 14.30 -0.19 -10.58
C PRO A 146 14.67 0.29 -9.17
N LEU A 147 13.88 1.19 -8.58
CA LEU A 147 14.07 1.68 -7.21
C LEU A 147 13.49 0.74 -6.15
N MET A 148 12.77 -0.32 -6.56
CA MET A 148 12.32 -1.37 -5.64
C MET A 148 13.54 -2.13 -5.09
N PRO A 149 13.70 -2.29 -3.76
CA PRO A 149 14.88 -2.92 -3.16
C PRO A 149 15.18 -4.34 -3.66
N TYR A 150 14.16 -5.07 -4.10
CA TYR A 150 14.28 -6.43 -4.62
C TYR A 150 14.58 -6.51 -6.12
N PHE A 151 14.48 -5.39 -6.86
CA PHE A 151 14.63 -5.38 -8.31
C PHE A 151 16.02 -5.88 -8.78
N PRO A 152 17.14 -5.47 -8.15
CA PRO A 152 18.45 -6.00 -8.53
C PRO A 152 18.56 -7.52 -8.37
N LEU A 153 17.93 -8.10 -7.33
CA LEU A 153 17.90 -9.54 -7.12
C LEU A 153 17.13 -10.26 -8.25
N VAL A 154 16.02 -9.68 -8.71
CA VAL A 154 15.25 -10.21 -9.86
C VAL A 154 16.09 -10.20 -11.13
N VAL A 155 16.85 -9.12 -11.39
CA VAL A 155 17.76 -9.05 -12.54
C VAL A 155 18.81 -10.17 -12.48
N VAL A 156 19.39 -10.44 -11.32
CA VAL A 156 20.35 -11.55 -11.13
C VAL A 156 19.69 -12.91 -11.42
N PHE A 157 18.44 -13.12 -11.01
CA PHE A 157 17.70 -14.33 -11.37
C PHE A 157 17.45 -14.46 -12.87
N CYS A 158 17.13 -13.38 -13.57
CA CYS A 158 17.03 -13.39 -15.04
C CYS A 158 18.39 -13.70 -15.70
N GLN A 159 19.48 -13.11 -15.20
CA GLN A 159 20.85 -13.35 -15.68
C GLN A 159 21.32 -14.79 -15.48
N ARG A 160 20.67 -15.58 -14.61
CA ARG A 160 20.95 -17.01 -14.50
C ARG A 160 20.66 -17.73 -15.82
N TYR A 161 19.59 -17.35 -16.51
CA TYR A 161 19.12 -18.00 -17.74
C TYR A 161 19.48 -17.21 -19.00
N VAL A 162 19.40 -15.88 -18.95
CA VAL A 162 19.68 -14.98 -20.08
C VAL A 162 20.72 -13.96 -19.64
N LYS A 163 22.00 -14.26 -19.91
CA LYS A 163 23.17 -13.50 -19.43
C LYS A 163 23.19 -12.03 -19.85
N THR A 164 22.54 -11.69 -20.95
CA THR A 164 22.43 -10.31 -21.48
C THR A 164 21.35 -9.48 -20.79
N SER A 165 20.57 -10.05 -19.88
CA SER A 165 19.51 -9.34 -19.18
C SER A 165 20.07 -8.25 -18.28
N GLY A 166 19.62 -7.01 -18.48
CA GLY A 166 19.89 -5.88 -17.61
C GLY A 166 18.62 -5.29 -17.00
N ILE A 167 18.77 -4.19 -16.28
CA ILE A 167 17.65 -3.45 -15.66
C ILE A 167 16.58 -3.10 -16.72
N GLY A 168 17.00 -2.48 -17.83
CA GLY A 168 16.10 -2.11 -18.92
C GLY A 168 15.40 -3.31 -19.56
N THR A 169 16.10 -4.45 -19.71
CA THR A 169 15.51 -5.68 -20.25
C THR A 169 14.39 -6.21 -19.37
N VAL A 170 14.61 -6.27 -18.05
CA VAL A 170 13.60 -6.74 -17.10
C VAL A 170 12.43 -5.74 -17.02
N THR A 171 12.71 -4.44 -16.94
CA THR A 171 11.65 -3.41 -16.94
C THR A 171 10.80 -3.49 -18.20
N ALA A 172 11.41 -3.57 -19.39
CA ALA A 172 10.69 -3.66 -20.66
C ALA A 172 9.86 -4.96 -20.75
N MET A 173 10.38 -6.07 -20.24
CA MET A 173 9.67 -7.35 -20.18
C MET A 173 8.47 -7.31 -19.24
N MET A 174 8.57 -6.57 -18.12
CA MET A 174 7.51 -6.46 -17.11
C MET A 174 6.49 -5.37 -17.41
N LEU A 175 6.80 -4.43 -18.31
CA LEU A 175 5.90 -3.32 -18.66
C LEU A 175 4.52 -3.77 -19.16
N PRO A 176 4.39 -4.76 -20.07
CA PRO A 176 3.08 -5.28 -20.48
C PRO A 176 2.26 -5.83 -19.30
N TYR A 177 2.92 -6.50 -18.35
CA TYR A 177 2.26 -7.03 -17.15
C TYR A 177 1.76 -5.89 -16.27
N SER A 178 2.58 -4.86 -16.05
CA SER A 178 2.20 -3.71 -15.22
C SER A 178 0.99 -2.97 -15.79
N ILE A 179 0.97 -2.70 -17.10
CA ILE A 179 -0.16 -2.07 -17.79
C ILE A 179 -1.41 -2.95 -17.71
N THR A 180 -1.26 -4.25 -17.92
CA THR A 180 -2.37 -5.22 -17.85
C THR A 180 -2.96 -5.25 -16.45
N PHE A 181 -2.13 -5.38 -15.41
CA PHE A 181 -2.59 -5.34 -14.02
C PHE A 181 -3.22 -4.00 -13.67
N LEU A 182 -2.63 -2.87 -14.08
CA LEU A 182 -3.20 -1.56 -13.82
C LEU A 182 -4.61 -1.45 -14.39
N PHE A 183 -4.83 -1.90 -15.63
CA PHE A 183 -6.15 -1.89 -16.25
C PHE A 183 -7.14 -2.83 -15.56
N PHE A 184 -6.83 -4.12 -15.47
CA PHE A 184 -7.77 -5.11 -14.93
C PHE A 184 -8.04 -4.94 -13.45
N TRP A 185 -7.05 -4.49 -12.67
CA TRP A 185 -7.22 -4.29 -11.23
C TRP A 185 -8.01 -3.02 -10.93
N THR A 186 -7.84 -1.97 -11.75
CA THR A 186 -8.73 -0.80 -11.72
C THR A 186 -10.15 -1.21 -12.08
N LEU A 187 -10.33 -1.94 -13.17
CA LEU A 187 -11.64 -2.42 -13.60
C LEU A 187 -12.31 -3.27 -12.51
N TYR A 188 -11.55 -4.17 -11.88
CA TYR A 188 -12.03 -4.99 -10.78
C TYR A 188 -12.54 -4.15 -9.60
N LEU A 189 -11.80 -3.12 -9.19
CA LEU A 189 -12.25 -2.21 -8.12
C LEU A 189 -13.51 -1.43 -8.51
N LEU A 190 -13.58 -0.95 -9.76
CA LEU A 190 -14.75 -0.24 -10.26
C LEU A 190 -15.98 -1.14 -10.34
N VAL A 191 -15.84 -2.40 -10.75
CA VAL A 191 -16.93 -3.38 -10.74
C VAL A 191 -17.43 -3.61 -9.32
N TYR A 192 -16.53 -3.77 -8.35
CA TYR A 192 -16.88 -3.89 -6.93
C TYR A 192 -17.69 -2.69 -6.43
N TYR A 193 -17.22 -1.48 -6.74
CA TYR A 193 -17.89 -0.22 -6.43
C TYR A 193 -19.29 -0.14 -7.05
N LEU A 194 -19.42 -0.41 -8.34
CA LEU A 194 -20.69 -0.32 -9.08
C LEU A 194 -21.70 -1.38 -8.62
N MET A 195 -21.24 -2.56 -8.22
CA MET A 195 -22.09 -3.64 -7.70
C MET A 195 -22.41 -3.47 -6.21
N GLY A 196 -21.83 -2.47 -5.53
CA GLY A 196 -22.03 -2.26 -4.10
C GLY A 196 -21.51 -3.40 -3.23
N ILE A 197 -20.54 -4.18 -3.71
CA ILE A 197 -19.99 -5.31 -2.96
C ILE A 197 -19.10 -4.74 -1.86
N PRO A 198 -19.34 -5.01 -0.57
CA PRO A 198 -18.54 -4.40 0.49
C PRO A 198 -17.05 -4.78 0.35
N LEU A 199 -16.16 -3.78 0.38
CA LEU A 199 -14.70 -3.97 0.31
C LEU A 199 -14.13 -4.77 1.49
N GLY A 200 -14.89 -4.85 2.58
CA GLY A 200 -14.55 -5.53 3.82
C GLY A 200 -15.71 -5.48 4.79
N LEU A 201 -15.52 -6.08 5.97
CA LEU A 201 -16.51 -6.04 7.04
C LEU A 201 -16.73 -4.58 7.46
N GLN A 202 -17.98 -4.11 7.36
CA GLN A 202 -18.38 -2.72 7.68
C GLN A 202 -17.73 -1.64 6.79
N ALA A 203 -17.15 -2.01 5.65
CA ALA A 203 -16.60 -1.04 4.71
C ALA A 203 -17.73 -0.33 3.94
N ASN A 204 -17.61 0.99 3.77
CA ASN A 204 -18.53 1.79 2.98
C ASN A 204 -17.81 2.38 1.78
N TYR A 205 -18.55 2.70 0.72
CA TYR A 205 -18.01 3.43 -0.44
C TYR A 205 -18.19 4.94 -0.33
N GLU A 206 -19.27 5.35 0.32
CA GLU A 206 -19.64 6.74 0.51
C GLU A 206 -19.25 7.21 1.91
N TYR A 207 -18.84 8.47 2.00
CA TYR A 207 -18.64 9.17 3.25
C TYR A 207 -19.77 10.20 3.42
N SER A 208 -20.63 9.98 4.41
CA SER A 208 -21.57 11.00 4.88
C SER A 208 -20.93 11.72 6.08
N PRO A 209 -20.79 13.05 6.05
CA PRO A 209 -20.17 13.83 7.13
C PRO A 209 -20.98 13.82 8.43
#